data_AF-A0A6M4BL26-F1
#
_entry.id   AF-A0A6M4BL26-F1
#
_cell.length_a   1.000
_cell.length_b   1.000
_cell.length_c   1.000
_cell.angle_alpha   90.00
_cell.angle_beta   90.00
_cell.angle_gamma   90.00
#
_symmetry.space_group_name_H-M   'P 1'
#
loop_
_entity.id
_entity.type
_entity.pdbx_description
1 polymer ?
#
loop_
_entity_poly.entity_id
_entity_poly.type
_entity_poly.pdbx_seq_one_letter_code
_entity_poly.pdbx_strand_id
1 'polypeptide(L)'
;NAGLFDQIMALQWVKDNIAYFGGNPHNITLFGESAGAVSVSLHLLSPLSRNLFSQAIMQSGAATAPWAIISREESVIRGIRLAEAVHCPHSKTDMGPMIECLRKKSADELVNNEWGTLGICEFPFVPIIDGSFLDEMPIRSLVHQNFKKTNILLGSNTEEGYYFILYYLTELFPKEENVGVTREQYLQAVRELNPYVN
;
A
#
# COMPACT_ATOMS: atom_id res chain seq x y z
N ASN A 1 -5.70 -4.18 7.30
CA ASN A 1 -4.55 -3.60 8.02
C ASN A 1 -3.74 -4.59 8.86
N ALA A 2 -3.86 -5.93 8.70
CA ALA A 2 -3.08 -6.88 9.49
C ALA A 2 -1.56 -6.60 9.43
N GLY A 3 -1.00 -6.37 8.23
CA GLY A 3 0.42 -6.01 8.08
C GLY A 3 0.84 -4.72 8.79
N LEU A 4 -0.05 -3.74 8.98
CA LEU A 4 0.25 -2.55 9.78
C LEU A 4 0.25 -2.86 11.29
N PHE A 5 -0.61 -3.77 11.75
CA PHE A 5 -0.57 -4.26 13.13
C PHE A 5 0.68 -5.10 13.40
N ASP A 6 1.15 -5.86 12.41
CA ASP A 6 2.44 -6.55 12.50
C ASP A 6 3.59 -5.54 12.67
N GLN A 7 3.57 -4.44 11.93
CA GLN A 7 4.52 -3.35 12.10
C GLN A 7 4.42 -2.71 13.50
N ILE A 8 3.21 -2.45 14.03
CA ILE A 8 3.04 -1.97 15.43
C ILE A 8 3.72 -2.91 16.42
N MET A 9 3.47 -4.21 16.28
CA MET A 9 4.05 -5.22 17.16
C MET A 9 5.59 -5.19 17.10
N ALA A 10 6.16 -5.07 15.90
CA ALA A 10 7.61 -4.93 15.73
C ALA A 10 8.14 -3.64 16.35
N LEU A 11 7.45 -2.50 16.16
CA LEU A 11 7.82 -1.22 16.76
C LEU A 11 7.80 -1.27 18.29
N GLN A 12 6.78 -1.90 18.86
CA GLN A 12 6.68 -2.11 20.30
C GLN A 12 7.83 -3.00 20.80
N TRP A 13 8.12 -4.09 20.09
CA TRP A 13 9.25 -4.95 20.43
C TRP A 13 10.58 -4.19 20.42
N VAL A 14 10.83 -3.38 19.39
CA VAL A 14 12.03 -2.53 19.33
C VAL A 14 12.05 -1.55 20.49
N LYS A 15 10.92 -0.87 20.78
CA LYS A 15 10.82 0.07 21.89
C LYS A 15 11.19 -0.57 23.23
N ASP A 16 10.75 -1.80 23.46
CA ASP A 16 10.93 -2.51 24.73
C ASP A 16 12.30 -3.18 24.84
N ASN A 17 12.93 -3.55 23.72
CA ASN A 17 14.10 -4.42 23.72
C ASN A 17 15.38 -3.77 23.17
N ILE A 18 15.30 -2.69 22.38
CA ILE A 18 16.49 -2.16 21.68
C ILE A 18 17.62 -1.70 22.62
N ALA A 19 17.29 -1.37 23.87
CA ALA A 19 18.27 -1.04 24.91
C ALA A 19 19.25 -2.20 25.19
N TYR A 20 18.80 -3.45 25.12
CA TYR A 20 19.66 -4.63 25.29
C TYR A 20 20.67 -4.82 24.15
N PHE A 21 20.43 -4.17 23.01
CA PHE A 21 21.31 -4.18 21.85
C PHE A 21 22.15 -2.89 21.73
N GLY A 22 22.13 -2.03 22.76
CA GLY A 22 22.86 -0.77 22.78
C GLY A 22 22.19 0.39 22.04
N GLY A 23 20.94 0.21 21.57
CA GLY A 23 20.17 1.30 20.97
C GLY A 23 19.42 2.13 21.99
N ASN A 24 18.98 3.33 21.59
CA ASN A 24 18.20 4.23 22.45
C ASN A 24 16.71 4.13 22.12
N PRO A 25 15.85 3.58 23.01
CA PRO A 25 14.41 3.47 22.75
C PRO A 25 13.71 4.84 22.64
N HIS A 26 14.34 5.93 23.09
CA HIS A 26 13.82 7.30 22.95
C HIS A 26 14.30 8.01 21.68
N ASN A 27 15.10 7.36 20.83
CA ASN A 27 15.59 7.92 19.58
C ASN A 27 15.46 6.91 18.43
N ILE A 28 14.24 6.47 18.17
CA ILE A 28 13.92 5.54 17.07
C ILE A 28 13.52 6.36 15.84
N THR A 29 14.19 6.14 14.72
CA THR A 29 13.82 6.74 13.42
C THR A 29 13.19 5.68 12.53
N LEU A 30 11.95 5.88 12.13
CA LEU A 30 11.32 5.03 11.12
C LEU A 30 11.70 5.52 9.74
N PHE A 31 12.12 4.61 8.88
CA PHE A 31 12.43 4.93 7.50
C PHE A 31 11.86 3.86 6.58
N GLY A 32 11.40 4.27 5.42
CA GLY A 32 10.81 3.37 4.43
C GLY A 32 10.78 3.99 3.05
N GLU A 33 10.68 3.13 2.05
CA GLU A 33 10.59 3.45 0.63
C GLU A 33 9.28 2.91 0.05
N SER A 34 8.67 3.61 -0.92
CA SER A 34 7.43 3.20 -1.59
C SER A 34 6.31 2.87 -0.58
N ALA A 35 5.76 1.64 -0.58
CA ALA A 35 4.76 1.19 0.38
C ALA A 35 5.26 1.20 1.84
N GLY A 36 6.57 1.07 2.04
CA GLY A 36 7.21 1.30 3.33
C GLY A 36 7.16 2.77 3.75
N ALA A 37 7.39 3.72 2.84
CA ALA A 37 7.24 5.15 3.12
C ALA A 37 5.77 5.52 3.42
N VAL A 38 4.83 4.91 2.69
CA VAL A 38 3.40 4.97 3.02
C VAL A 38 3.19 4.47 4.44
N SER A 39 3.69 3.29 4.80
CA SER A 39 3.56 2.72 6.14
C SER A 39 4.11 3.66 7.23
N VAL A 40 5.30 4.24 7.03
CA VAL A 40 5.88 5.25 7.93
C VAL A 40 4.93 6.44 8.11
N SER A 41 4.38 6.95 7.02
CA SER A 41 3.42 8.06 7.10
C SER A 41 2.12 7.68 7.79
N LEU A 42 1.63 6.44 7.61
CA LEU A 42 0.47 5.94 8.34
C LEU A 42 0.75 5.81 9.84
N HIS A 43 1.98 5.45 10.24
CA HIS A 43 2.40 5.46 11.65
C HIS A 43 2.52 6.87 12.25
N LEU A 44 2.83 7.89 11.44
CA LEU A 44 2.76 9.30 11.89
C LEU A 44 1.32 9.74 12.20
N LEU A 45 0.34 9.18 11.50
CA LEU A 45 -1.08 9.49 11.66
C LEU A 45 -1.71 8.69 12.80
N SER A 46 -1.44 7.38 12.86
CA SER A 46 -2.14 6.44 13.73
C SER A 46 -1.95 6.72 15.22
N PRO A 47 -3.03 6.80 16.02
CA PRO A 47 -2.94 6.96 17.47
C PRO A 47 -2.24 5.79 18.16
N LEU A 48 -2.27 4.59 17.56
CA LEU A 48 -1.72 3.38 18.15
C LEU A 48 -0.19 3.31 18.10
N SER A 49 0.45 4.08 17.20
CA SER A 49 1.89 3.90 16.90
C SER A 49 2.72 5.18 16.93
N ARG A 50 2.11 6.37 16.84
CA ARG A 50 2.84 7.65 16.84
C ARG A 50 3.71 7.94 18.07
N ASN A 51 3.54 7.18 19.16
CA ASN A 51 4.35 7.29 20.37
C ASN A 51 5.48 6.24 20.46
N LEU A 52 5.58 5.32 19.50
CA LEU A 52 6.58 4.24 19.50
C LEU A 52 7.91 4.65 18.86
N PHE A 53 7.94 5.76 18.12
CA PHE A 53 9.13 6.25 17.44
C PHE A 53 9.30 7.76 17.62
N SER A 54 10.49 8.25 17.31
CA SER A 54 10.90 9.63 17.48
C SER A 54 10.79 10.41 16.19
N GLN A 55 11.38 9.94 15.08
CA GLN A 55 11.50 10.66 13.81
C GLN A 55 11.14 9.78 12.62
N ALA A 56 10.90 10.38 11.45
CA ALA A 56 10.50 9.65 10.26
C ALA A 56 11.26 10.07 9.00
N ILE A 57 11.50 9.12 8.11
CA ILE A 57 12.04 9.32 6.77
C ILE A 57 11.13 8.59 5.77
N MET A 58 10.67 9.29 4.75
CA MET A 58 9.77 8.76 3.72
C MET A 58 10.39 8.98 2.34
N GLN A 59 10.72 7.89 1.67
CA GLN A 59 11.33 7.89 0.34
C GLN A 59 10.28 7.47 -0.69
N SER A 60 9.93 8.36 -1.63
CA SER A 60 9.11 8.01 -2.79
C SER A 60 7.70 7.48 -2.46
N GLY A 61 7.12 7.89 -1.32
CA GLY A 61 5.77 7.47 -0.94
C GLY A 61 5.18 8.28 0.21
N ALA A 62 3.85 8.37 0.25
CA ALA A 62 3.09 9.07 1.29
C ALA A 62 1.67 8.51 1.41
N ALA A 63 1.07 8.62 2.60
CA ALA A 63 -0.30 8.15 2.89
C ALA A 63 -1.38 8.78 2.01
N THR A 64 -1.09 9.91 1.37
CA THR A 64 -1.98 10.60 0.44
C THR A 64 -1.84 10.12 -1.00
N ALA A 65 -0.93 9.18 -1.29
CA ALA A 65 -0.80 8.62 -2.62
C ALA A 65 -2.09 7.89 -3.02
N PRO A 66 -2.56 7.98 -4.28
CA PRO A 66 -3.83 7.38 -4.71
C PRO A 66 -3.90 5.85 -4.47
N TRP A 67 -2.75 5.19 -4.48
CA TRP A 67 -2.61 3.75 -4.32
C TRP A 67 -2.39 3.28 -2.87
N ALA A 68 -2.21 4.21 -1.93
CA ALA A 68 -1.85 3.90 -0.55
C ALA A 68 -3.01 3.34 0.27
N ILE A 69 -4.24 3.76 -0.03
CA ILE A 69 -5.45 3.39 0.74
C ILE A 69 -6.61 3.18 -0.22
N ILE A 70 -7.42 2.15 0.04
CA ILE A 70 -8.72 1.95 -0.60
C ILE A 70 -9.87 2.11 0.40
N SER A 71 -11.07 2.35 -0.11
CA SER A 71 -12.28 2.39 0.71
C SER A 71 -12.59 1.01 1.28
N ARG A 72 -13.31 0.97 2.41
CA ARG A 72 -13.83 -0.28 2.99
C ARG A 72 -14.71 -1.04 2.01
N GLU A 73 -15.55 -0.33 1.25
CA GLU A 73 -16.43 -0.93 0.24
C GLU A 73 -15.63 -1.62 -0.87
N GLU A 74 -14.62 -0.94 -1.41
CA GLU A 74 -13.76 -1.50 -2.45
C GLU A 74 -12.96 -2.70 -1.92
N SER A 75 -12.44 -2.61 -0.69
CA SER A 75 -11.76 -3.74 -0.04
C SER A 75 -12.64 -4.98 0.09
N VAL A 76 -13.93 -4.80 0.42
CA VAL A 76 -14.90 -5.91 0.47
C VAL A 76 -15.15 -6.48 -0.93
N ILE A 77 -15.31 -5.64 -1.94
CA ILE A 77 -15.51 -6.09 -3.33
C ILE A 77 -14.31 -6.89 -3.81
N ARG A 78 -13.09 -6.43 -3.56
CA ARG A 78 -11.86 -7.15 -3.93
C ARG A 78 -11.71 -8.47 -3.19
N GLY A 79 -12.07 -8.53 -1.91
CA GLY A 79 -12.10 -9.78 -1.14
C GLY A 79 -13.09 -10.80 -1.71
N ILE A 80 -14.26 -10.36 -2.16
CA ILE A 80 -15.27 -11.21 -2.82
C ILE A 80 -14.75 -11.72 -4.17
N ARG A 81 -14.12 -10.86 -4.97
CA ARG A 81 -13.52 -11.26 -6.26
C ARG A 81 -12.43 -12.31 -6.09
N LEU A 82 -11.56 -12.14 -5.09
CA LEU A 82 -10.54 -13.14 -4.77
C LEU A 82 -11.20 -14.47 -4.36
N ALA A 83 -12.22 -14.42 -3.50
CA ALA A 83 -12.96 -15.62 -3.11
C ALA A 83 -13.59 -16.34 -4.30
N GLU A 84 -14.19 -15.60 -5.24
CA GLU A 84 -14.72 -16.16 -6.49
C GLU A 84 -13.61 -16.82 -7.33
N ALA A 85 -12.47 -16.14 -7.52
CA ALA A 85 -11.34 -16.62 -8.31
C ALA A 85 -10.74 -17.93 -7.77
N VAL A 86 -10.73 -18.12 -6.45
CA VAL A 86 -10.25 -19.35 -5.80
C VAL A 86 -11.37 -20.33 -5.45
N HIS A 87 -12.55 -20.18 -6.06
CA HIS A 87 -13.70 -21.08 -5.88
C HIS A 87 -14.18 -21.23 -4.43
N CYS A 88 -14.10 -20.15 -3.65
CA CYS A 88 -14.71 -20.05 -2.33
C CYS A 88 -16.13 -19.47 -2.41
N PRO A 89 -16.98 -19.74 -1.40
CA PRO A 89 -18.25 -19.03 -1.23
C PRO A 89 -17.99 -17.53 -1.20
N HIS A 90 -18.79 -16.75 -1.93
CA HIS A 90 -18.61 -15.31 -2.08
C HIS A 90 -19.96 -14.61 -1.91
N SER A 91 -20.15 -13.94 -0.78
CA SER A 91 -21.38 -13.24 -0.44
C SER A 91 -21.07 -11.90 0.22
N LYS A 92 -21.85 -10.87 -0.14
CA LYS A 92 -21.79 -9.55 0.52
C LYS A 92 -22.44 -9.56 1.91
N THR A 93 -23.37 -10.47 2.16
CA THR A 93 -24.21 -10.47 3.38
C THR A 93 -23.72 -11.43 4.46
N ASP A 94 -23.09 -12.54 4.08
CA ASP A 94 -22.49 -13.48 5.00
C ASP A 94 -21.05 -13.80 4.59
N MET A 95 -20.11 -13.16 5.26
CA MET A 95 -18.68 -13.31 5.00
C MET A 95 -18.06 -14.48 5.79
N GLY A 96 -18.78 -15.11 6.72
CA GLY A 96 -18.24 -16.17 7.57
C GLY A 96 -17.72 -17.37 6.76
N PRO A 97 -18.57 -18.01 5.94
CA PRO A 97 -18.15 -19.14 5.09
C PRO A 97 -17.07 -18.76 4.08
N MET A 98 -17.11 -17.54 3.55
CA MET A 98 -16.10 -17.00 2.64
C MET A 98 -14.72 -16.96 3.31
N ILE A 99 -14.64 -16.35 4.50
CA ILE A 99 -13.38 -16.21 5.25
C ILE A 99 -12.86 -17.59 5.70
N GLU A 100 -13.74 -18.49 6.14
CA GLU A 100 -13.33 -19.85 6.52
C GLU A 100 -12.73 -20.63 5.34
N CYS A 101 -13.34 -20.52 4.16
CA CYS A 101 -12.81 -21.14 2.95
C CYS A 101 -11.46 -20.53 2.54
N LEU A 102 -11.35 -19.20 2.51
CA LEU A 102 -10.11 -18.51 2.16
C LEU A 102 -8.93 -18.90 3.06
N ARG A 103 -9.18 -19.09 4.38
CA ARG A 103 -8.14 -19.53 5.33
C ARG A 103 -7.61 -20.95 5.08
N LYS A 104 -8.35 -21.77 4.33
CA LYS A 104 -7.96 -23.15 3.98
C LYS A 104 -7.21 -23.23 2.65
N LYS A 105 -7.19 -22.14 1.86
CA LYS A 105 -6.44 -22.07 0.60
C LYS A 105 -4.94 -21.95 0.88
N SER A 106 -4.12 -22.42 -0.07
CA SER A 106 -2.68 -22.20 0.03
C SER A 106 -2.34 -20.72 -0.20
N ALA A 107 -1.23 -20.28 0.38
CA ALA A 107 -0.76 -18.92 0.16
C ALA A 107 -0.53 -18.64 -1.33
N ASP A 108 0.07 -19.59 -2.06
CA ASP A 108 0.31 -19.47 -3.50
C ASP A 108 -0.99 -19.32 -4.30
N GLU A 109 -2.04 -20.08 -3.96
CA GLU A 109 -3.33 -19.98 -4.64
C GLU A 109 -3.96 -18.60 -4.41
N LEU A 110 -3.83 -18.03 -3.21
CA LEU A 110 -4.34 -16.69 -2.93
C LEU A 110 -3.57 -15.63 -3.72
N VAL A 111 -2.24 -15.56 -3.56
CA VAL A 111 -1.43 -14.46 -4.14
C VAL A 111 -1.43 -14.46 -5.68
N ASN A 112 -1.50 -15.64 -6.30
CA ASN A 112 -1.55 -15.76 -7.75
C ASN A 112 -2.92 -15.35 -8.35
N ASN A 113 -3.97 -15.22 -7.51
CA ASN A 113 -5.32 -14.85 -7.94
C ASN A 113 -5.77 -13.48 -7.41
N GLU A 114 -4.86 -12.67 -6.86
CA GLU A 114 -5.19 -11.31 -6.39
C GLU A 114 -5.37 -10.30 -7.52
N TRP A 115 -4.63 -10.50 -8.62
CA TRP A 115 -4.53 -9.55 -9.73
C TRP A 115 -5.67 -9.76 -10.73
N GLY A 116 -6.62 -8.82 -10.74
CA GLY A 116 -7.64 -8.70 -11.78
C GLY A 116 -7.31 -7.56 -12.76
N THR A 117 -8.35 -6.94 -13.33
CA THR A 117 -8.20 -5.72 -14.14
C THR A 117 -7.98 -4.52 -13.22
N LEU A 118 -6.73 -4.12 -13.03
CA LEU A 118 -6.31 -2.97 -12.23
C LEU A 118 -5.53 -1.99 -13.12
N GLY A 119 -5.65 -0.69 -12.84
CA GLY A 119 -4.89 0.34 -13.53
C GLY A 119 -3.40 0.34 -13.15
N ILE A 120 -2.62 1.17 -13.82
CA ILE A 120 -1.21 1.38 -13.46
C ILE A 120 -1.11 1.90 -12.01
N CYS A 121 -0.19 1.32 -11.24
CA CYS A 121 0.00 1.63 -9.82
C CYS A 121 -1.26 1.40 -8.95
N GLU A 122 -2.21 0.55 -9.36
CA GLU A 122 -3.29 0.10 -8.49
C GLU A 122 -2.98 -1.28 -7.93
N PHE A 123 -2.84 -1.38 -6.60
CA PHE A 123 -2.53 -2.63 -5.92
C PHE A 123 -3.79 -3.23 -5.30
N PRO A 124 -4.03 -4.55 -5.39
CA PRO A 124 -5.31 -5.19 -5.02
C PRO A 124 -5.63 -5.07 -3.52
N PHE A 125 -4.67 -5.38 -2.66
CA PHE A 125 -4.86 -5.38 -1.21
C PHE A 125 -3.89 -4.40 -0.53
N VAL A 126 -4.42 -3.25 -0.12
CA VAL A 126 -3.67 -2.16 0.54
C VAL A 126 -4.39 -1.75 1.83
N PRO A 127 -3.80 -0.86 2.65
CA PRO A 127 -4.46 -0.35 3.84
C PRO A 127 -5.86 0.25 3.60
N ILE A 128 -6.68 0.23 4.65
CA ILE A 128 -8.03 0.81 4.67
C ILE A 128 -8.21 1.70 5.91
N ILE A 129 -9.27 2.52 5.90
CA ILE A 129 -9.76 3.17 7.12
C ILE A 129 -10.59 2.15 7.91
N ASP A 130 -9.97 1.53 8.92
CA ASP A 130 -10.56 0.45 9.70
C ASP A 130 -11.33 0.92 10.94
N GLY A 131 -11.09 2.16 11.39
CA GLY A 131 -11.63 2.71 12.63
C GLY A 131 -10.80 2.37 13.87
N SER A 132 -9.63 1.75 13.70
CA SER A 132 -8.73 1.37 14.80
C SER A 132 -7.31 1.85 14.57
N PHE A 133 -6.66 1.41 13.49
CA PHE A 133 -5.36 1.93 13.11
C PHE A 133 -5.49 3.36 12.54
N LEU A 134 -6.46 3.57 11.65
CA LEU A 134 -6.87 4.90 11.15
C LEU A 134 -8.35 5.12 11.44
N ASP A 135 -8.69 6.29 11.97
CA ASP A 135 -10.06 6.75 12.21
C ASP A 135 -10.60 7.65 11.09
N GLU A 136 -9.73 8.26 10.29
CA GLU A 136 -10.10 9.12 9.17
C GLU A 136 -9.11 9.00 7.98
N MET A 137 -9.49 9.57 6.84
CA MET A 137 -8.62 9.64 5.65
C MET A 137 -7.37 10.51 5.94
N PRO A 138 -6.16 10.12 5.46
CA PRO A 138 -4.94 10.88 5.68
C PRO A 138 -5.03 12.38 5.35
N ILE A 139 -5.71 12.73 4.25
CA ILE A 139 -5.94 14.13 3.86
C ILE A 139 -6.67 14.90 4.95
N ARG A 140 -7.68 14.28 5.61
CA ARG A 140 -8.40 14.90 6.73
C ARG A 140 -7.52 15.04 7.96
N SER A 141 -6.73 14.02 8.31
CA SER A 141 -5.78 14.11 9.42
C SER A 141 -4.76 15.23 9.25
N LEU A 142 -4.29 15.46 8.02
CA LEU A 142 -3.40 16.59 7.72
C LEU A 142 -4.10 17.94 7.92
N VAL A 143 -5.33 18.10 7.42
CA VAL A 143 -6.14 19.32 7.61
C VAL A 143 -6.44 19.58 9.09
N HIS A 144 -6.84 18.54 9.83
CA HIS A 144 -7.12 18.61 11.27
C HIS A 144 -5.86 18.68 12.14
N GLN A 145 -4.67 18.61 11.53
CA GLN A 145 -3.39 18.56 12.24
C GLN A 145 -3.25 17.37 13.21
N ASN A 146 -4.04 16.31 13.00
CA ASN A 146 -4.08 15.08 13.80
C ASN A 146 -2.96 14.12 13.38
N PHE A 147 -1.72 14.49 13.67
CA PHE A 147 -0.54 13.69 13.35
C PHE A 147 0.60 14.01 14.30
N LYS A 148 1.58 13.10 14.42
CA LYS A 148 2.79 13.30 15.22
C LYS A 148 3.57 14.52 14.76
N LYS A 149 3.82 15.48 15.65
CA LYS A 149 4.72 16.60 15.39
C LYS A 149 6.17 16.16 15.65
N THR A 150 6.94 15.94 14.59
CA THR A 150 8.35 15.53 14.67
C THR A 150 9.12 15.92 13.41
N ASN A 151 10.43 15.71 13.43
CA ASN A 151 11.30 15.85 12.28
C ASN A 151 10.98 14.78 11.24
N ILE A 152 10.84 15.22 9.99
CA ILE A 152 10.64 14.37 8.84
C ILE A 152 11.69 14.68 7.77
N LEU A 153 12.15 13.65 7.06
CA LEU A 153 12.90 13.79 5.81
C LEU A 153 12.10 13.13 4.70
N LEU A 154 11.86 13.87 3.61
CA LEU A 154 11.07 13.42 2.46
C LEU A 154 11.92 13.52 1.19
N GLY A 155 11.68 12.66 0.20
CA GLY A 155 12.33 12.76 -1.11
C GLY A 155 11.64 11.92 -2.19
N SER A 156 11.97 12.22 -3.44
CA SER A 156 11.55 11.50 -4.65
C SER A 156 12.72 11.39 -5.62
N ASN A 157 12.67 10.40 -6.50
CA ASN A 157 13.59 10.25 -7.62
C ASN A 157 13.10 11.05 -8.84
N THR A 158 13.99 11.26 -9.80
CA THR A 158 13.70 12.00 -11.04
C THR A 158 12.74 11.25 -11.97
N GLU A 159 12.82 9.91 -12.02
CA GLU A 159 12.04 9.07 -12.94
C GLU A 159 11.22 7.95 -12.23
N GLU A 160 10.41 8.29 -11.21
CA GLU A 160 9.59 7.33 -10.45
C GLU A 160 8.69 6.43 -11.31
N GLY A 161 8.16 6.98 -12.41
CA GLY A 161 7.14 6.31 -13.23
C GLY A 161 7.67 5.21 -14.14
N TYR A 162 8.95 5.26 -14.54
CA TYR A 162 9.46 4.34 -15.57
C TYR A 162 9.35 2.87 -15.16
N TYR A 163 9.63 2.57 -13.89
CA TYR A 163 9.50 1.21 -13.38
C TYR A 163 8.10 0.66 -13.65
N PHE A 164 7.05 1.38 -13.23
CA PHE A 164 5.67 0.91 -13.35
C PHE A 164 5.18 0.86 -14.81
N ILE A 165 5.60 1.82 -15.64
CA ILE A 165 5.23 1.85 -17.06
C ILE A 165 5.75 0.60 -17.79
N LEU A 166 6.99 0.18 -17.51
CA LEU A 166 7.60 -1.01 -18.11
C LEU A 166 6.85 -2.30 -17.76
N TYR A 167 6.37 -2.42 -16.51
CA TYR A 167 5.60 -3.59 -16.07
C TYR A 167 4.13 -3.55 -16.50
N TYR A 168 3.59 -2.37 -16.82
CA TYR A 168 2.20 -2.23 -17.24
C TYR A 168 2.03 -2.36 -18.76
N LEU A 169 2.96 -1.80 -19.54
CA LEU A 169 2.93 -1.79 -21.00
C LEU A 169 3.89 -2.84 -21.59
N THR A 170 3.78 -4.09 -21.15
CA THR A 170 4.69 -5.19 -21.54
C THR A 170 4.70 -5.43 -23.05
N GLU A 171 3.57 -5.19 -23.74
CA GLU A 171 3.45 -5.29 -25.19
C GLU A 171 4.23 -4.20 -25.96
N LEU A 172 4.43 -3.03 -25.34
CA LEU A 172 5.17 -1.92 -25.95
C LEU A 172 6.64 -1.89 -25.56
N PHE A 173 6.98 -2.51 -24.42
CA PHE A 173 8.35 -2.62 -23.93
C PHE A 173 8.73 -4.09 -23.70
N PRO A 174 8.77 -4.92 -24.77
CA PRO A 174 9.26 -6.28 -24.66
C PRO A 174 10.74 -6.29 -24.27
N LYS A 175 11.20 -7.41 -23.72
CA LYS A 175 12.59 -7.60 -23.28
C LYS A 175 13.52 -7.88 -24.48
N GLU A 176 13.56 -6.92 -25.41
CA GLU A 176 14.31 -6.97 -26.66
C GLU A 176 15.02 -5.62 -26.92
N GLU A 177 16.08 -5.64 -27.73
CA GLU A 177 16.79 -4.42 -28.12
C GLU A 177 16.14 -3.75 -29.34
N ASN A 178 16.35 -2.43 -29.50
CA ASN A 178 15.90 -1.65 -30.67
C ASN A 178 14.38 -1.68 -30.91
N VAL A 179 13.59 -1.77 -29.84
CA VAL A 179 12.12 -1.69 -29.91
C VAL A 179 11.71 -0.30 -30.41
N GLY A 180 11.00 -0.27 -31.54
CA GLY A 180 10.39 0.94 -32.07
C GLY A 180 8.92 1.05 -31.66
N VAL A 181 8.52 2.20 -31.11
CA VAL A 181 7.12 2.51 -30.82
C VAL A 181 6.57 3.43 -31.90
N THR A 182 5.53 3.00 -32.60
CA THR A 182 4.83 3.85 -33.58
C THR A 182 4.09 4.99 -32.89
N ARG A 183 3.80 6.08 -33.62
CA ARG A 183 3.01 7.19 -33.08
C ARG A 183 1.63 6.74 -32.57
N GLU A 184 1.01 5.78 -33.25
CA GLU A 184 -0.29 5.25 -32.86
C GLU A 184 -0.22 4.49 -31.52
N GLN A 185 0.77 3.59 -31.38
CA GLN A 185 1.05 2.87 -30.14
C GLN A 185 1.36 3.83 -28.98
N TYR A 186 2.15 4.87 -29.22
CA TYR A 186 2.43 5.91 -28.23
C TYR A 186 1.14 6.62 -27.76
N LEU A 187 0.29 7.05 -28.69
CA LEU A 187 -0.97 7.72 -28.34
C LEU A 187 -1.93 6.80 -27.59
N GLN A 188 -1.92 5.50 -27.91
CA GLN A 188 -2.69 4.50 -27.19
C GLN A 188 -2.17 4.31 -25.76
N ALA A 189 -0.86 4.16 -25.58
CA ALA A 189 -0.23 4.08 -24.25
C ALA A 189 -0.56 5.28 -23.37
N VAL A 190 -0.52 6.49 -23.93
CA VAL A 190 -0.85 7.72 -23.18
C VAL A 190 -2.29 7.68 -22.66
N ARG A 191 -3.25 7.18 -23.46
CA ARG A 191 -4.65 7.01 -23.03
C ARG A 191 -4.80 5.94 -21.95
N GLU A 192 -4.12 4.81 -22.10
CA GLU A 192 -4.17 3.70 -21.13
C GLU A 192 -3.54 4.06 -19.78
N LEU A 193 -2.46 4.83 -19.78
CA LEU A 193 -1.81 5.32 -18.56
C LEU A 193 -2.57 6.45 -17.87
N ASN A 194 -3.49 7.12 -18.58
CA ASN A 194 -4.26 8.25 -18.06
C ASN A 194 -5.77 8.07 -18.30
N PRO A 195 -6.40 6.99 -17.81
CA PRO A 195 -7.79 6.67 -18.14
C PRO A 195 -8.80 7.71 -17.63
N TYR A 196 -8.36 8.61 -16.73
CA TYR A 196 -9.18 9.67 -16.12
C TYR A 196 -8.89 11.07 -16.70
N VAL A 197 -7.95 11.20 -17.64
CA VAL A 197 -7.62 12.46 -18.31
C VAL A 197 -8.17 12.38 -19.74
N ASN A 198 -9.42 12.85 -19.90
CA ASN A 198 -10.01 13.15 -21.21
C ASN A 198 -9.79 14.62 -21.56
#